data_AF-T0ARB4-F1
#
_entry.id   AF-T0ARB4-F1
#
_cell.length_a   1.000
_cell.length_b   1.000
_cell.length_c   1.000
_cell.angle_alpha   90.00
_cell.angle_beta   90.00
_cell.angle_gamma   90.00
#
_symmetry.space_group_name_H-M   'P 1'
#
loop_
_entity.id
_entity.type
_entity.pdbx_description
1 polymer ?
#
loop_
_entity_poly.entity_id
_entity_poly.type
_entity_poly.pdbx_seq_one_letter_code
_entity_poly.pdbx_strand_id
1 'polypeptide(L)'
;MKMSKRTSKPKVFAFDAKDKATRIKAERLEIHLGKGRKLLLSFPGSAWGDLEVEAETDSDEVVPLLSLQPGACNLLTLRVDLDHDLRPVEAMDLPQHDSPPMLTLKVQKAVEGADKTNSPKKHSIRRWAQAALQQDVKVVVRLVGEAEGQALNREYRGKDYATNVLTFVYGEGEAMPGANEEGMPLTGDLVLCVPVLVREAAEQGKTLDAHFAHLVVHGMLHLQGYEHDEEGDAQVMEKAETDILRTLGYADPYA
;
A
#
# COMPACT_ATOMS: atom_id res chain seq x y z
N MET A 1 -0.41 -25.28 -24.99
CA MET A 1 -1.68 -25.40 -24.23
C MET A 1 -1.85 -24.18 -23.33
N LYS A 2 -2.97 -23.44 -23.47
CA LYS A 2 -3.31 -22.27 -22.64
C LYS A 2 -3.59 -22.72 -21.20
N MET A 3 -2.80 -22.25 -20.23
CA MET A 3 -3.16 -22.38 -18.81
C MET A 3 -3.94 -21.14 -18.37
N SER A 4 -5.24 -21.35 -18.17
CA SER A 4 -6.18 -20.38 -17.59
C SER A 4 -5.78 -20.06 -16.13
N LYS A 5 -5.40 -18.81 -15.86
CA LYS A 5 -5.29 -18.30 -14.48
C LYS A 5 -6.70 -18.16 -13.93
N ARG A 6 -7.16 -19.15 -13.18
CA ARG A 6 -8.34 -19.03 -12.32
C ARG A 6 -8.05 -17.97 -11.25
N THR A 7 -8.56 -16.76 -11.43
CA THR A 7 -8.75 -15.81 -10.35
C THR A 7 -9.71 -16.47 -9.34
N SER A 8 -9.25 -16.70 -8.11
CA SER A 8 -10.13 -17.27 -7.09
C SER A 8 -11.09 -16.19 -6.65
N LYS A 9 -12.36 -16.30 -7.06
CA LYS A 9 -13.44 -15.44 -6.59
C LYS A 9 -13.42 -15.31 -5.06
N PRO A 10 -13.73 -14.13 -4.49
CA PRO A 10 -13.85 -13.96 -3.05
C PRO A 10 -14.81 -14.99 -2.46
N LYS A 11 -14.49 -15.50 -1.26
CA LYS A 11 -15.31 -16.47 -0.52
C LYS A 11 -15.85 -15.79 0.73
N VAL A 12 -17.17 -15.71 0.84
CA VAL A 12 -17.84 -15.14 2.01
C VAL A 12 -18.22 -16.27 2.97
N PHE A 13 -18.07 -16.06 4.26
CA PHE A 13 -18.50 -16.97 5.31
C PHE A 13 -19.35 -16.18 6.33
N ALA A 14 -20.48 -16.75 6.75
CA ALA A 14 -21.22 -16.29 7.91
C ALA A 14 -20.98 -17.24 9.07
N PHE A 15 -20.76 -16.70 10.27
CA PHE A 15 -20.56 -17.46 11.49
C PHE A 15 -21.80 -17.32 12.37
N ASP A 16 -22.27 -18.43 12.96
CA ASP A 16 -23.36 -18.37 13.93
C ASP A 16 -22.84 -18.03 15.34
N ALA A 17 -23.75 -17.94 16.31
CA ALA A 17 -23.40 -17.65 17.71
C ALA A 17 -22.52 -18.71 18.40
N LYS A 18 -22.27 -19.85 17.75
CA LYS A 18 -21.37 -20.92 18.20
C LYS A 18 -20.09 -20.99 17.37
N ASP A 19 -19.80 -19.94 16.61
CA ASP A 19 -18.63 -19.81 15.72
C ASP A 19 -18.61 -20.85 14.58
N LYS A 20 -19.78 -21.40 14.22
CA LYS A 20 -19.87 -22.35 13.11
C LYS A 20 -19.96 -21.59 11.78
N ALA A 21 -18.98 -21.79 10.92
CA ALA A 21 -18.91 -21.14 9.61
C ALA A 21 -19.83 -21.81 8.57
N THR A 22 -20.57 -20.98 7.84
CA THR A 22 -21.35 -21.35 6.65
C THR A 22 -20.84 -20.56 5.45
N ARG A 23 -20.42 -21.26 4.40
CA ARG A 23 -19.93 -20.61 3.18
C ARG A 23 -21.10 -20.05 2.37
N ILE A 24 -21.04 -18.77 2.06
CA ILE A 24 -22.02 -18.05 1.25
C ILE A 24 -21.39 -17.74 -0.11
N LYS A 25 -22.16 -18.01 -1.18
CA LYS A 25 -21.85 -17.50 -2.52
C LYS A 25 -22.74 -16.28 -2.74
N ALA A 26 -22.16 -15.10 -2.66
CA ALA A 26 -22.86 -13.84 -2.84
C ALA A 26 -21.95 -12.85 -3.56
N GLU A 27 -22.53 -12.09 -4.50
CA GLU A 27 -21.89 -10.92 -5.12
C GLU A 27 -22.22 -9.64 -4.34
N ARG A 28 -23.22 -9.72 -3.45
CA ARG A 28 -23.75 -8.65 -2.61
C ARG A 28 -24.24 -9.24 -1.28
N LEU A 29 -23.84 -8.66 -0.16
CA LEU A 29 -24.36 -9.00 1.17
C LEU A 29 -25.12 -7.80 1.72
N GLU A 30 -26.37 -8.03 2.11
CA GLU A 30 -27.26 -7.01 2.67
C GLU A 30 -27.58 -7.38 4.12
N ILE A 31 -27.21 -6.50 5.05
CA ILE A 31 -27.43 -6.69 6.49
C ILE A 31 -28.47 -5.67 6.94
N HIS A 32 -29.65 -6.13 7.35
CA HIS A 32 -30.68 -5.26 7.91
C HIS A 32 -30.40 -4.98 9.39
N LEU A 33 -30.23 -3.70 9.74
CA LEU A 33 -29.96 -3.23 11.10
C LEU A 33 -31.23 -2.76 11.82
N GLY A 34 -32.41 -2.90 11.19
CA GLY A 34 -33.71 -2.46 11.70
C GLY A 34 -33.96 -0.96 11.54
N LYS A 35 -35.23 -0.52 11.62
CA LYS A 35 -35.70 0.86 11.35
C LYS A 35 -35.32 1.37 9.94
N GLY A 36 -35.55 0.59 8.89
CA GLY A 36 -35.21 0.95 7.49
C GLY A 36 -33.73 0.83 7.14
N ARG A 37 -32.83 0.78 8.13
CA ARG A 37 -31.37 0.73 7.92
C ARG A 37 -30.91 -0.60 7.33
N LYS A 38 -30.07 -0.52 6.31
CA LYS A 38 -29.36 -1.64 5.69
C LYS A 38 -27.88 -1.28 5.52
N LEU A 39 -27.00 -2.25 5.74
CA LEU A 39 -25.60 -2.19 5.36
C LEU A 39 -25.40 -3.06 4.13
N LEU A 40 -24.90 -2.45 3.06
CA LEU A 40 -24.61 -3.14 1.82
C LEU A 40 -23.11 -3.35 1.67
N LEU A 41 -22.71 -4.59 1.38
CA LEU A 41 -21.34 -4.95 1.03
C LEU A 41 -21.34 -5.58 -0.37
N SER A 42 -20.71 -4.91 -1.32
CA SER A 42 -20.55 -5.39 -2.70
C SER A 42 -19.20 -6.07 -2.89
N PHE A 43 -19.17 -7.22 -3.56
CA PHE A 43 -17.96 -7.98 -3.84
C PHE A 43 -17.75 -8.08 -5.36
N PRO A 44 -17.20 -7.04 -6.01
CA PRO A 44 -17.02 -7.05 -7.45
C PRO A 44 -16.16 -8.23 -7.89
N GLY A 45 -16.54 -8.87 -9.01
CA GLY A 45 -15.94 -10.11 -9.49
C GLY A 45 -14.50 -9.99 -10.01
N SER A 46 -13.93 -8.78 -10.05
CA SER A 46 -12.54 -8.50 -10.42
C SER A 46 -11.59 -8.69 -9.24
N ALA A 47 -10.35 -9.06 -9.53
CA ALA A 47 -9.31 -9.39 -8.53
C ALA A 47 -8.81 -8.19 -7.71
N TRP A 48 -9.38 -7.01 -7.94
CA TRP A 48 -9.25 -5.78 -7.16
C TRP A 48 -10.69 -5.42 -6.79
N GLY A 49 -10.96 -5.38 -5.49
CA GLY A 49 -12.30 -5.12 -4.98
C GLY A 49 -12.21 -4.01 -3.97
N ASP A 50 -12.67 -2.83 -4.37
CA ASP A 50 -13.03 -1.79 -3.43
C ASP A 50 -14.20 -2.31 -2.58
N LEU A 51 -14.10 -2.17 -1.27
CA LEU A 51 -15.20 -2.44 -0.36
C LEU A 51 -16.01 -1.15 -0.24
N GLU A 52 -16.99 -1.00 -1.11
CA GLU A 52 -17.94 0.10 -1.02
C GLU A 52 -18.91 -0.16 0.14
N VAL A 53 -19.05 0.84 1.01
CA VAL A 53 -19.96 0.81 2.15
C VAL A 53 -20.87 2.03 2.07
N GLU A 54 -22.14 1.76 1.80
CA GLU A 54 -23.18 2.77 1.70
C GLU A 54 -24.17 2.61 2.86
N ALA A 55 -24.54 3.73 3.47
CA ALA A 55 -25.59 3.80 4.48
C ALA A 55 -26.75 4.63 3.93
N GLU A 56 -27.90 3.99 3.78
CA GLU A 56 -29.14 4.62 3.32
C GLU A 56 -30.16 4.72 4.45
N THR A 57 -31.03 5.73 4.36
CA THR A 57 -32.17 5.96 5.23
C THR A 57 -33.40 6.25 4.37
N ASP A 58 -34.58 5.85 4.85
CA ASP A 58 -35.86 6.10 4.17
C ASP A 58 -36.42 7.52 4.44
N SER A 59 -35.64 8.38 5.11
CA SER A 59 -36.04 9.72 5.55
C SER A 59 -34.98 10.76 5.21
N ASP A 60 -35.40 11.82 4.50
CA ASP A 60 -34.54 12.93 4.09
C ASP A 60 -34.15 13.87 5.25
N GLU A 61 -34.77 13.72 6.43
CA GLU A 61 -34.48 14.55 7.62
C GLU A 61 -33.33 13.99 8.47
N VAL A 62 -32.83 12.79 8.15
CA VAL A 62 -31.84 12.09 8.95
C VAL A 62 -30.59 11.85 8.11
N VAL A 63 -29.43 12.27 8.60
CA VAL A 63 -28.18 12.06 7.88
C VAL A 63 -27.47 10.82 8.42
N PRO A 64 -27.20 9.80 7.59
CA PRO A 64 -26.42 8.64 8.00
C PRO A 64 -24.96 9.05 8.17
N LEU A 65 -24.40 8.77 9.35
CA LEU A 65 -22.99 9.00 9.65
C LEU A 65 -22.23 7.68 9.57
N LEU A 66 -21.27 7.61 8.65
CA LEU A 66 -20.28 6.54 8.60
C LEU A 66 -19.01 7.01 9.31
N SER A 67 -18.61 6.29 10.36
CA SER A 67 -17.34 6.53 11.04
C SER A 67 -16.46 5.29 11.01
N LEU A 68 -15.21 5.48 10.63
CA LEU A 68 -14.17 4.46 10.62
C LEU A 68 -13.21 4.74 11.78
N GLN A 69 -13.07 3.79 12.69
CA GLN A 69 -12.08 3.88 13.76
C GLN A 69 -11.03 2.77 13.63
N PRO A 70 -9.73 3.13 13.58
CA PRO A 70 -8.67 2.13 13.63
C PRO A 70 -8.63 1.50 15.03
N GLY A 71 -8.87 0.19 15.09
CA GLY A 71 -8.71 -0.60 16.31
C GLY A 71 -7.29 -1.13 16.49
N ALA A 72 -7.01 -1.74 17.65
CA ALA A 72 -5.76 -2.47 17.83
C ALA A 72 -5.73 -3.72 16.95
N CYS A 73 -4.61 -3.94 16.25
CA CYS A 73 -4.27 -5.15 15.48
C CYS A 73 -5.34 -5.60 14.46
N ASN A 74 -5.18 -5.20 13.19
CA ASN A 74 -5.91 -5.72 12.01
C ASN A 74 -7.45 -5.63 12.08
N LEU A 75 -7.99 -4.80 12.97
CA LEU A 75 -9.42 -4.58 13.17
C LEU A 75 -9.81 -3.18 12.71
N LEU A 76 -10.68 -3.10 11.71
CA LEU A 76 -11.34 -1.86 11.30
C LEU A 76 -12.78 -1.90 11.84
N THR A 77 -13.12 -0.96 12.72
CA THR A 77 -14.49 -0.82 13.21
C THR A 77 -15.21 0.21 12.37
N LEU A 78 -16.23 -0.22 11.65
CA LEU A 78 -17.17 0.66 10.97
C LEU A 78 -18.41 0.82 11.85
N ARG A 79 -18.74 2.07 12.20
CA ARG A 79 -19.99 2.42 12.89
C ARG A 79 -20.88 3.23 11.95
N VAL A 80 -22.13 2.80 11.85
CA VAL A 80 -23.21 3.49 11.13
C VAL A 80 -24.16 4.06 12.17
N ASP A 81 -24.30 5.39 12.21
CA ASP A 81 -25.19 6.09 13.15
C ASP A 81 -26.14 7.07 12.44
N LEU A 82 -27.12 7.59 13.17
CA LEU A 82 -28.03 8.63 12.70
C LEU A 82 -27.79 9.88 13.54
N ASP A 83 -27.31 10.95 12.92
CA ASP A 83 -27.20 12.25 13.59
C ASP A 83 -28.44 13.09 13.24
N HIS A 84 -29.11 13.60 14.27
CA HIS A 84 -30.32 14.43 14.13
C HIS A 84 -30.00 15.92 13.94
N ASP A 85 -28.74 16.34 14.17
CA ASP A 85 -28.34 17.75 14.11
C ASP A 85 -27.57 18.11 12.82
N LEU A 86 -27.26 17.12 11.96
CA LEU A 86 -26.59 17.33 10.67
C LEU A 86 -27.63 17.52 9.54
N ARG A 87 -27.42 18.52 8.68
CA ARG A 87 -28.26 18.77 7.50
C ARG A 87 -27.71 18.01 6.28
N PRO A 88 -28.57 17.56 5.34
CA PRO A 88 -28.13 16.96 4.08
C PRO A 88 -27.26 17.95 3.28
N VAL A 89 -26.09 17.51 2.84
CA VAL A 89 -25.24 18.27 1.90
C VAL A 89 -25.77 18.00 0.50
N GLU A 90 -26.16 19.05 -0.24
CA GLU A 90 -26.59 18.91 -1.63
C GLU A 90 -25.44 18.33 -2.47
N ALA A 91 -25.74 17.41 -3.39
CA ALA A 91 -24.75 16.68 -4.20
C ALA A 91 -23.79 17.56 -5.05
N MET A 92 -24.05 18.87 -5.14
CA MET A 92 -23.22 19.86 -5.81
C MET A 92 -22.09 20.45 -4.94
N ASP A 93 -22.11 20.17 -3.62
CA ASP A 93 -21.06 20.56 -2.66
C ASP A 93 -20.24 19.37 -2.16
N LEU A 94 -20.41 18.18 -2.77
CA LEU A 94 -19.52 17.06 -2.49
C LEU A 94 -18.12 17.42 -3.00
N PRO A 95 -17.08 17.37 -2.15
CA PRO A 95 -15.71 17.54 -2.62
C PRO A 95 -15.49 16.54 -3.74
N GLN A 96 -15.01 17.02 -4.90
CA GLN A 96 -14.47 16.14 -5.92
C GLN A 96 -13.33 15.36 -5.26
N HIS A 97 -13.60 14.12 -4.90
CA HIS A 97 -12.56 13.24 -4.39
C HIS A 97 -11.73 12.83 -5.60
N ASP A 98 -10.53 13.38 -5.71
CA ASP A 98 -9.48 12.76 -6.51
C ASP A 98 -9.43 11.28 -6.14
N SER A 99 -9.55 10.41 -7.15
CA SER A 99 -9.46 8.98 -6.93
C SER A 99 -8.14 8.68 -6.22
N PRO A 100 -8.13 7.81 -5.20
CA PRO A 100 -6.90 7.50 -4.49
C PRO A 100 -5.87 6.93 -5.48
N PRO A 101 -4.57 7.23 -5.30
CA PRO A 101 -3.55 6.83 -6.24
C PRO A 101 -3.46 5.30 -6.37
N MET A 102 -3.19 4.84 -7.59
CA MET A 102 -3.16 3.43 -7.97
C MET A 102 -1.72 2.88 -7.99
N LEU A 103 -1.49 1.75 -7.30
CA LEU A 103 -0.19 1.06 -7.26
C LEU A 103 -0.13 -0.21 -8.10
N THR A 104 0.58 -0.18 -9.23
CA THR A 104 0.94 -1.37 -10.00
C THR A 104 2.30 -1.92 -9.55
N LEU A 105 2.31 -2.78 -8.53
CA LEU A 105 3.55 -3.43 -8.02
C LEU A 105 3.79 -4.85 -8.57
N LYS A 106 4.99 -5.08 -9.12
CA LYS A 106 5.59 -6.41 -9.39
C LYS A 106 6.75 -6.67 -8.41
N VAL A 107 6.90 -7.90 -7.94
CA VAL A 107 8.03 -8.29 -7.08
C VAL A 107 8.85 -9.37 -7.78
N GLN A 108 10.16 -9.17 -7.84
CA GLN A 108 11.13 -10.12 -8.37
C GLN A 108 12.12 -10.52 -7.28
N LYS A 109 12.48 -11.80 -7.20
CA LYS A 109 13.45 -12.31 -6.23
C LYS A 109 14.57 -13.02 -6.97
N ALA A 110 15.73 -12.41 -7.04
CA ALA A 110 16.98 -12.94 -7.57
C ALA A 110 17.93 -13.25 -6.41
N VAL A 111 17.45 -14.04 -5.46
CA VAL A 111 18.15 -14.44 -4.24
C VAL A 111 17.91 -15.91 -3.97
N GLU A 112 18.91 -16.56 -3.38
CA GLU A 112 18.92 -17.99 -3.08
C GLU A 112 19.25 -18.23 -1.60
N GLY A 113 19.17 -19.49 -1.15
CA GLY A 113 19.57 -19.87 0.20
C GLY A 113 18.90 -19.06 1.33
N ALA A 114 19.72 -18.59 2.27
CA ALA A 114 19.28 -17.83 3.43
C ALA A 114 18.62 -16.49 3.05
N ASP A 115 19.12 -15.82 2.00
CA ASP A 115 18.59 -14.53 1.54
C ASP A 115 17.15 -14.67 1.02
N LYS A 116 16.83 -15.80 0.39
CA LYS A 116 15.45 -16.08 -0.03
C LYS A 116 14.50 -16.25 1.15
N THR A 117 14.98 -16.82 2.25
CA THR A 117 14.22 -16.97 3.50
C THR A 117 14.04 -15.63 4.21
N ASN A 118 15.09 -14.81 4.23
CA ASN A 118 15.12 -13.48 4.85
C ASN A 118 14.31 -12.44 4.05
N SER A 119 14.00 -12.73 2.79
CA SER A 119 13.24 -11.84 1.91
C SER A 119 11.77 -11.67 2.33
N PRO A 120 11.24 -10.44 2.38
CA PRO A 120 9.85 -10.19 2.75
C PRO A 120 8.86 -10.81 1.77
N LYS A 121 7.63 -11.02 2.23
CA LYS A 121 6.55 -11.53 1.37
C LYS A 121 6.02 -10.40 0.49
N LYS A 122 5.46 -10.75 -0.67
CA LYS A 122 4.90 -9.78 -1.63
C LYS A 122 3.83 -8.88 -1.00
N HIS A 123 3.03 -9.40 -0.07
CA HIS A 123 1.98 -8.61 0.59
C HIS A 123 2.56 -7.55 1.54
N SER A 124 3.67 -7.84 2.24
CA SER A 124 4.36 -6.86 3.07
C SER A 124 4.90 -5.72 2.23
N ILE A 125 5.61 -6.05 1.13
CA ILE A 125 6.13 -5.04 0.18
C ILE A 125 4.99 -4.17 -0.38
N ARG A 126 3.86 -4.78 -0.75
CA ARG A 126 2.68 -4.03 -1.21
C ARG A 126 2.16 -3.09 -0.14
N ARG A 127 2.04 -3.55 1.10
CA ARG A 127 1.54 -2.74 2.23
C ARG A 127 2.43 -1.52 2.46
N TRP A 128 3.75 -1.70 2.49
CA TRP A 128 4.70 -0.60 2.69
C TRP A 128 4.69 0.38 1.51
N ALA A 129 4.72 -0.13 0.27
CA ALA A 129 4.69 0.71 -0.92
C ALA A 129 3.38 1.50 -1.06
N GLN A 130 2.23 0.90 -0.70
CA GLN A 130 0.94 1.58 -0.71
C GLN A 130 0.87 2.70 0.34
N ALA A 131 1.48 2.51 1.50
CA ALA A 131 1.48 3.51 2.57
C ALA A 131 2.30 4.77 2.21
N ALA A 132 3.26 4.64 1.30
CA ALA A 132 4.06 5.76 0.79
C ALA A 132 3.52 6.37 -0.51
N LEU A 133 2.37 5.89 -1.02
CA LEU A 133 1.85 6.25 -2.33
C LEU A 133 1.10 7.59 -2.29
N GLN A 134 1.54 8.55 -3.12
CA GLN A 134 0.95 9.88 -3.24
C GLN A 134 0.38 10.15 -4.65
N GLN A 135 0.85 9.40 -5.65
CA GLN A 135 0.38 9.47 -7.03
C GLN A 135 0.40 8.07 -7.67
N ASP A 136 -0.15 7.94 -8.87
CA ASP A 136 -0.17 6.68 -9.60
C ASP A 136 1.27 6.19 -9.87
N VAL A 137 1.57 4.96 -9.44
CA VAL A 137 2.92 4.38 -9.57
C VAL A 137 2.85 2.96 -10.11
N LYS A 138 3.73 2.66 -11.08
CA LYS A 138 4.05 1.33 -11.57
C LYS A 138 5.49 0.97 -11.23
N VAL A 139 5.67 0.16 -10.19
CA VAL A 139 6.99 -0.15 -9.65
C VAL A 139 7.32 -1.65 -9.70
N VAL A 140 8.57 -1.98 -10.00
CA VAL A 140 9.13 -3.31 -9.75
C VAL A 140 10.04 -3.27 -8.53
N VAL A 141 9.70 -4.04 -7.50
CA VAL A 141 10.61 -4.27 -6.37
C VAL A 141 11.41 -5.54 -6.63
N ARG A 142 12.72 -5.42 -6.76
CA ARG A 142 13.65 -6.50 -7.05
C ARG A 142 14.55 -6.76 -5.84
N LEU A 143 14.49 -7.96 -5.30
CA LEU A 143 15.37 -8.42 -4.23
C LEU A 143 16.58 -9.13 -4.84
N VAL A 144 17.78 -8.69 -4.51
CA VAL A 144 19.05 -9.18 -5.08
C VAL A 144 20.06 -9.56 -4.00
N GLY A 145 21.06 -10.37 -4.37
CA GLY A 145 22.24 -10.64 -3.55
C GLY A 145 23.32 -9.57 -3.69
N GLU A 146 24.43 -9.70 -2.95
CA GLU A 146 25.53 -8.70 -2.95
C GLU A 146 26.18 -8.52 -4.31
N ALA A 147 26.42 -9.61 -5.06
CA ALA A 147 27.11 -9.53 -6.35
C ALA A 147 26.35 -8.66 -7.38
N GLU A 148 25.04 -8.86 -7.50
CA GLU A 148 24.19 -8.05 -8.39
C GLU A 148 24.02 -6.63 -7.83
N GLY A 149 23.83 -6.47 -6.52
CA GLY A 149 23.73 -5.15 -5.87
C GLY A 149 24.99 -4.29 -6.07
N GLN A 150 26.19 -4.87 -5.92
CA GLN A 150 27.46 -4.21 -6.18
C GLN A 150 27.65 -3.89 -7.66
N ALA A 151 27.29 -4.81 -8.56
CA ALA A 151 27.38 -4.56 -10.00
C ALA A 151 26.53 -3.35 -10.41
N LEU A 152 25.28 -3.28 -9.96
CA LEU A 152 24.38 -2.16 -10.23
C LEU A 152 24.88 -0.85 -9.61
N ASN A 153 25.34 -0.87 -8.36
CA ASN A 153 25.86 0.34 -7.70
C ASN A 153 27.13 0.85 -8.39
N ARG A 154 27.98 -0.05 -8.89
CA ARG A 154 29.17 0.32 -9.67
C ARG A 154 28.78 0.90 -11.04
N GLU A 155 27.86 0.26 -11.74
CA GLU A 155 27.45 0.67 -13.09
C GLU A 155 26.72 2.01 -13.11
N TYR A 156 25.77 2.22 -12.19
CA TYR A 156 24.89 3.39 -12.21
C TYR A 156 25.33 4.52 -11.27
N ARG A 157 26.13 4.23 -10.23
CA ARG A 157 26.60 5.23 -9.26
C ARG A 157 28.13 5.31 -9.14
N GLY A 158 28.90 4.50 -9.88
CA GLY A 158 30.36 4.48 -9.80
C GLY A 158 30.93 3.97 -8.47
N LYS A 159 30.10 3.34 -7.62
CA LYS A 159 30.47 2.91 -6.26
C LYS A 159 30.67 1.39 -6.20
N ASP A 160 31.89 0.95 -5.94
CA ASP A 160 32.26 -0.48 -5.94
C ASP A 160 31.98 -1.20 -4.61
N TYR A 161 30.73 -1.13 -4.15
CA TYR A 161 30.23 -1.90 -3.01
C TYR A 161 28.71 -2.14 -3.16
N ALA A 162 28.17 -3.19 -2.53
CA ALA A 162 26.73 -3.43 -2.49
C ALA A 162 26.06 -2.44 -1.54
N THR A 163 25.13 -1.62 -2.05
CA THR A 163 24.29 -0.72 -1.24
C THR A 163 22.98 -1.40 -0.82
N ASN A 164 22.29 -0.83 0.16
CA ASN A 164 21.05 -1.36 0.67
C ASN A 164 19.88 -1.23 -0.31
N VAL A 165 19.66 -0.05 -0.89
CA VAL A 165 18.61 0.23 -1.87
C VAL A 165 19.13 1.10 -3.03
N LEU A 166 18.66 0.81 -4.23
CA LEU A 166 18.78 1.64 -5.43
C LEU A 166 17.38 1.91 -5.99
N THR A 167 17.10 3.16 -6.32
CA THR A 167 15.86 3.58 -6.98
C THR A 167 16.17 4.01 -8.40
N PHE A 168 15.47 3.44 -9.37
CA PHE A 168 15.56 3.78 -10.79
C PHE A 168 14.22 4.37 -11.21
N VAL A 169 14.20 5.64 -11.57
CA VAL A 169 13.00 6.32 -12.09
C VAL A 169 13.05 6.26 -13.62
N TYR A 170 11.93 5.92 -14.25
CA TYR A 170 11.78 5.88 -15.70
C TYR A 170 10.82 6.96 -16.15
N GLY A 171 11.20 7.73 -17.17
CA GLY A 171 10.33 8.76 -17.77
C GLY A 171 10.59 10.18 -17.29
N GLU A 172 11.36 10.39 -16.22
CA GLU A 172 11.86 11.72 -15.87
C GLU A 172 13.08 12.07 -16.74
N GLY A 173 12.94 13.11 -17.57
CA GLY A 173 14.06 13.73 -18.28
C GLY A 173 14.38 13.20 -19.69
N GLU A 174 13.83 12.05 -20.13
CA GLU A 174 13.91 11.67 -21.53
C GLU A 174 12.69 12.19 -22.28
N ALA A 175 12.92 12.88 -23.41
CA ALA A 175 11.89 13.32 -24.35
C ALA A 175 11.25 12.13 -25.07
N MET A 176 10.69 11.19 -24.31
CA MET A 176 9.84 10.13 -24.79
C MET A 176 8.45 10.73 -24.99
N PRO A 177 7.87 10.64 -26.20
CA PRO A 177 6.51 11.12 -26.43
C PRO A 177 5.57 10.47 -25.41
N GLY A 178 4.94 11.29 -24.57
CA GLY A 178 4.01 10.86 -23.55
C GLY A 178 4.52 10.87 -22.12
N ALA A 179 5.83 10.85 -21.83
CA ALA A 179 6.36 10.61 -20.48
C ALA A 179 5.91 11.61 -19.38
N ASN A 180 5.44 12.81 -19.79
CA ASN A 180 4.91 13.85 -18.91
C ASN A 180 3.44 14.20 -19.24
N GLU A 181 2.68 13.28 -19.83
CA GLU A 181 1.24 13.46 -20.02
C GLU A 181 0.52 13.38 -18.66
N GLU A 182 -0.33 14.37 -18.39
CA GLU A 182 -1.20 14.39 -17.22
C GLU A 182 -1.99 13.08 -17.11
N GLY A 183 -1.82 12.36 -16.00
CA GLY A 183 -2.53 11.11 -15.72
C GLY A 183 -1.79 9.81 -16.05
N MET A 184 -0.52 9.84 -16.46
CA MET A 184 0.29 8.62 -16.56
C MET A 184 1.00 8.25 -15.25
N PRO A 185 1.08 6.94 -14.90
CA PRO A 185 1.75 6.50 -13.69
C PRO A 185 3.27 6.67 -13.77
N LEU A 186 3.88 7.19 -12.71
CA LEU A 186 5.32 7.13 -12.51
C LEU A 186 5.79 5.68 -12.58
N THR A 187 6.84 5.41 -13.33
CA THR A 187 7.33 4.04 -13.51
C THR A 187 8.77 3.93 -13.02
N GLY A 188 9.12 2.84 -12.34
CA GLY A 188 10.50 2.65 -11.88
C GLY A 188 10.76 1.31 -11.22
N ASP A 189 12.00 1.11 -10.82
CA ASP A 189 12.46 -0.10 -10.14
C ASP A 189 13.12 0.25 -8.80
N LEU A 190 12.79 -0.52 -7.77
CA LEU A 190 13.46 -0.50 -6.47
C LEU A 190 14.27 -1.78 -6.32
N VAL A 191 15.59 -1.67 -6.23
CA VAL A 191 16.49 -2.81 -6.05
C VAL A 191 17.00 -2.84 -4.61
N LEU A 192 16.66 -3.88 -3.86
CA LEU A 192 17.04 -4.06 -2.46
C LEU A 192 18.03 -5.22 -2.32
N CYS A 193 19.19 -4.96 -1.71
CA CYS A 193 20.21 -5.98 -1.48
C CYS A 193 19.98 -6.70 -0.14
N VAL A 194 19.44 -7.92 -0.19
CA VAL A 194 18.99 -8.64 1.01
C VAL A 194 20.10 -8.86 2.04
N PRO A 195 21.33 -9.30 1.66
CA PRO A 195 22.40 -9.49 2.65
C PRO A 195 22.82 -8.20 3.36
N VAL A 196 22.86 -7.08 2.63
CA VAL A 196 23.17 -5.76 3.20
C VAL A 196 22.10 -5.35 4.21
N LEU A 197 20.82 -5.52 3.88
CA LEU A 197 19.72 -5.21 4.78
C LEU A 197 19.74 -6.09 6.05
N VAL A 198 20.09 -7.38 5.91
CA VAL A 198 20.22 -8.29 7.06
C VAL A 198 21.33 -7.84 7.99
N ARG A 199 22.48 -7.46 7.44
CA ARG A 199 23.61 -6.94 8.20
C ARG A 199 23.26 -5.63 8.91
N GLU A 200 22.71 -4.65 8.19
CA GLU A 200 22.32 -3.35 8.74
C GLU A 200 21.27 -3.48 9.85
N ALA A 201 20.25 -4.32 9.65
CA ALA A 201 19.23 -4.55 10.67
C ALA A 201 19.84 -5.09 11.97
N ALA A 202 20.80 -6.02 11.87
CA ALA A 202 21.50 -6.56 13.03
C ALA A 202 22.40 -5.53 13.71
N GLU A 203 23.16 -4.74 12.93
CA GLU A 203 24.05 -3.68 13.43
C GLU A 203 23.28 -2.55 14.13
N GLN A 204 22.09 -2.21 13.62
CA GLN A 204 21.24 -1.15 14.16
C GLN A 204 20.25 -1.65 15.23
N GLY A 205 20.25 -2.94 15.55
CA GLY A 205 19.29 -3.53 16.50
C GLY A 205 17.82 -3.45 16.03
N LYS A 206 17.59 -3.28 14.73
CA LYS A 206 16.26 -3.20 14.12
C LYS A 206 15.78 -4.60 13.75
N THR A 207 14.46 -4.81 13.76
CA THR A 207 13.91 -6.02 13.15
C THR A 207 14.12 -5.94 11.64
N LEU A 208 14.42 -7.08 11.02
CA LEU A 208 14.59 -7.13 9.57
C LEU A 208 13.35 -6.64 8.81
N ASP A 209 12.15 -6.96 9.32
CA ASP A 209 10.88 -6.50 8.75
C ASP A 209 10.72 -4.98 8.82
N ALA A 210 11.10 -4.35 9.93
CA ALA A 210 11.11 -2.89 10.06
C ALA A 210 12.12 -2.23 9.12
N HIS A 211 13.31 -2.81 8.97
CA HIS A 211 14.33 -2.28 8.07
C HIS A 211 13.92 -2.37 6.60
N PHE A 212 13.28 -3.48 6.20
CA PHE A 212 12.67 -3.59 4.86
C PHE A 212 11.52 -2.59 4.66
N ALA A 213 10.67 -2.40 5.68
CA ALA A 213 9.58 -1.42 5.60
C ALA A 213 10.14 -0.02 5.38
N HIS A 214 11.16 0.36 6.14
CA HIS A 214 11.86 1.64 6.01
C HIS A 214 12.40 1.84 4.60
N LEU A 215 13.20 0.90 4.08
CA LEU A 215 13.82 1.08 2.77
C LEU A 215 12.85 0.98 1.59
N VAL A 216 11.71 0.28 1.73
CA VAL A 216 10.65 0.33 0.71
C VAL A 216 9.94 1.68 0.74
N VAL A 217 9.65 2.24 1.91
CA VAL A 217 9.04 3.58 2.04
C VAL A 217 10.00 4.64 1.48
N HIS A 218 11.26 4.62 1.92
CA HIS A 218 12.32 5.50 1.43
C HIS A 218 12.47 5.44 -0.09
N GLY A 219 12.58 4.23 -0.65
CA GLY A 219 12.67 4.03 -2.09
C GLY A 219 11.45 4.55 -2.87
N MET A 220 10.25 4.36 -2.33
CA MET A 220 9.01 4.87 -2.94
C MET A 220 8.90 6.39 -2.87
N LEU A 221 9.38 7.03 -1.80
CA LEU A 221 9.44 8.48 -1.72
C LEU A 221 10.43 9.04 -2.75
N HIS A 222 11.62 8.45 -2.87
CA HIS A 222 12.57 8.81 -3.94
C HIS A 222 11.98 8.63 -5.33
N LEU A 223 11.25 7.54 -5.57
CA LEU A 223 10.59 7.30 -6.86
C LEU A 223 9.56 8.39 -7.21
N GLN A 224 9.04 9.10 -6.21
CA GLN A 224 8.03 10.16 -6.36
C GLN A 224 8.64 11.58 -6.25
N GLY A 225 9.97 11.71 -6.37
CA GLY A 225 10.66 13.00 -6.43
C GLY A 225 11.08 13.59 -5.09
N TYR A 226 11.02 12.84 -3.99
CA TYR A 226 11.63 13.28 -2.73
C TYR A 226 13.14 13.13 -2.83
N GLU A 227 13.87 14.17 -2.41
CA GLU A 227 15.33 14.14 -2.30
C GLU A 227 15.77 14.38 -0.86
N HIS A 228 17.01 14.02 -0.56
CA HIS A 228 17.58 14.14 0.78
C HIS A 228 19.04 14.62 0.77
N ASP A 229 19.48 15.21 -0.34
CA ASP A 229 20.84 15.72 -0.50
C ASP A 229 21.01 17.09 0.18
N GLU A 230 19.94 17.89 0.26
CA GLU A 230 19.90 19.16 0.98
C GLU A 230 19.22 19.01 2.36
N GLU A 231 19.72 19.72 3.37
CA GLU A 231 19.27 19.59 4.77
C GLU A 231 17.76 19.87 4.96
N GLY A 232 17.20 20.81 4.19
CA GLY A 232 15.77 21.12 4.21
C GLY A 232 14.91 19.99 3.64
N ASP A 233 15.33 19.42 2.51
CA ASP A 233 14.60 18.33 1.84
C ASP A 233 14.71 17.02 2.62
N ALA A 234 15.89 16.76 3.22
CA ALA A 234 16.10 15.65 4.12
C ALA A 234 15.11 15.68 5.30
N GLN A 235 14.93 16.81 5.97
CA GLN A 235 13.98 16.90 7.09
C GLN A 235 12.53 16.61 6.67
N VAL A 236 12.13 17.04 5.46
CA VAL A 236 10.79 16.77 4.92
C VAL A 236 10.62 15.28 4.65
N MET A 237 11.60 14.66 3.99
CA MET A 237 11.58 13.23 3.68
C MET A 237 11.62 12.37 4.94
N GLU A 238 12.54 12.64 5.87
CA GLU A 238 12.67 11.92 7.13
C GLU A 238 11.37 11.96 7.94
N LYS A 239 10.72 13.14 8.01
CA LYS A 239 9.42 13.27 8.67
C LYS A 239 8.35 12.42 8.00
N ALA A 240 8.28 12.44 6.66
CA ALA A 240 7.33 11.62 5.92
C ALA A 240 7.57 10.12 6.17
N GLU A 241 8.83 9.69 6.15
CA GLU A 241 9.22 8.31 6.47
C GLU A 241 8.78 7.89 7.88
N THR A 242 9.06 8.72 8.88
CA THR A 242 8.68 8.45 10.27
C THR A 242 7.17 8.39 10.44
N ASP A 243 6.43 9.31 9.85
CA ASP A 243 4.97 9.32 9.94
C ASP A 243 4.35 8.09 9.25
N ILE A 244 4.84 7.72 8.05
CA ILE A 244 4.39 6.51 7.34
C ILE A 244 4.72 5.25 8.13
N LEU A 245 5.95 5.11 8.64
CA LEU A 245 6.35 3.94 9.43
C LEU A 245 5.54 3.80 10.73
N ARG A 246 5.21 4.92 11.38
CA ARG A 246 4.33 4.93 12.55
C ARG A 246 2.93 4.41 12.21
N THR A 247 2.35 4.81 11.09
CA THR A 247 1.04 4.28 10.63
C THR A 247 1.08 2.79 10.32
N LEU A 248 2.23 2.29 9.87
CA LEU A 248 2.46 0.88 9.59
C LEU A 248 2.68 0.05 10.88
N GLY A 249 2.92 0.71 12.02
CA GLY A 249 3.17 0.09 13.32
C GLY A 249 4.64 -0.15 13.63
N TYR A 250 5.56 0.51 12.93
CA TYR A 250 7.00 0.46 13.20
C TYR A 250 7.45 1.65 14.04
N ALA A 251 8.59 1.49 14.72
CA ALA A 251 9.26 2.57 15.41
C ALA A 251 9.88 3.56 14.42
N ASP A 252 10.21 4.76 14.90
CA ASP A 252 10.95 5.77 14.17
C ASP A 252 12.32 5.20 13.73
N PRO A 253 12.66 5.23 12.44
CA PRO A 253 13.92 4.68 11.95
C PRO A 253 15.16 5.53 12.32
N TYR A 254 14.97 6.76 12.79
CA TYR A 254 16.02 7.72 13.15
C TYR A 254 16.22 7.91 14.66
N ALA A 255 15.42 7.23 15.49
CA ALA A 255 15.45 7.34 16.96
C ALA A 255 16.50 6.45 17.63
#